data_AF-A0A7Y3DSH5-F1
#
_entry.id   AF-A0A7Y3DSH5-F1
#
_cell.length_a   1.000
_cell.length_b   1.000
_cell.length_c   1.000
_cell.angle_alpha   90.00
_cell.angle_beta   90.00
_cell.angle_gamma   90.00
#
_symmetry.space_group_name_H-M   'P 1'
#
loop_
_entity.id
_entity.type
_entity.pdbx_description
1 polymer ?
#
loop_
_entity_poly.entity_id
_entity_poly.type
_entity_poly.pdbx_seq_one_letter_code
_entity_poly.pdbx_strand_id
1 'polypeptide(L)' 'MKTCTFIDFMQALKPWLNGDYINQARFDDKGNFTLMFVDGGQKVYHVDDCTAAQLKDAVELLKKNGIPVFK' A
#
# COMPACT_ATOMS: atom_id res chain seq x y z
N MET A 1 3.70 -7.49 10.76
CA MET A 1 3.27 -6.10 10.51
C MET A 1 4.47 -5.21 10.79
N LYS A 2 4.91 -4.43 9.79
CA LYS A 2 6.05 -3.51 9.91
C LYS A 2 5.52 -2.08 10.09
N THR A 3 5.87 -1.43 11.19
CA THR A 3 5.62 0.01 11.37
C THR A 3 6.68 0.81 10.63
N CYS A 4 6.27 1.85 9.91
CA CYS A 4 7.18 2.72 9.17
C CYS A 4 6.52 4.06 8.85
N THR A 5 7.34 5.07 8.55
CA THR A 5 6.82 6.35 8.07
C THR A 5 6.15 6.23 6.70
N PHE A 6 5.35 7.21 6.30
CA PHE A 6 4.73 7.28 4.99
C PHE A 6 5.79 7.30 3.90
N ILE A 7 6.90 8.02 4.11
CA ILE A 7 8.01 8.06 3.15
C ILE A 7 8.63 6.66 2.99
N ASP A 8 8.89 5.96 4.09
CA ASP A 8 9.45 4.61 4.06
C ASP A 8 8.49 3.63 3.38
N PHE A 9 7.20 3.74 3.65
CA PHE A 9 6.16 2.95 2.99
C PHE A 9 6.19 3.18 1.48
N MET A 10 6.22 4.44 1.03
CA MET A 10 6.25 4.78 -0.39
C MET A 10 7.54 4.29 -1.07
N GLN A 11 8.69 4.38 -0.40
CA GLN A 11 9.94 3.80 -0.90
C GLN A 11 9.87 2.28 -1.01
N ALA A 12 9.30 1.61 0.00
CA ALA A 12 9.10 0.17 -0.02
C ALA A 12 8.09 -0.26 -1.10
N LEU A 13 7.12 0.59 -1.44
CA LEU A 13 6.09 0.34 -2.44
C LEU A 13 6.60 0.49 -3.88
N LYS A 14 7.50 1.45 -4.15
CA LYS A 14 8.07 1.75 -5.48
C LYS A 14 8.42 0.53 -6.35
N PRO A 15 9.19 -0.48 -5.87
CA PRO A 15 9.56 -1.62 -6.71
C PRO A 15 8.37 -2.51 -7.10
N TRP A 16 7.23 -2.37 -6.42
CA TRP A 16 6.03 -3.20 -6.60
C TRP A 16 4.87 -2.47 -7.27
N LEU A 17 5.02 -1.19 -7.65
CA LEU A 17 3.99 -0.37 -8.32
C LEU A 17 3.76 -0.79 -9.79
N ASN A 18 3.63 -2.08 -10.03
CA ASN A 18 3.14 -2.65 -11.26
C ASN A 18 2.10 -3.72 -10.88
N GLY A 19 0.95 -3.70 -11.55
CA GLY A 19 -0.12 -4.69 -11.38
C GLY A 19 0.31 -6.13 -11.62
N ASP A 20 1.46 -6.36 -12.28
CA ASP A 20 2.04 -7.69 -12.45
C ASP A 20 2.60 -8.30 -11.15
N TYR A 21 2.86 -7.49 -10.11
CA TYR A 21 3.41 -7.96 -8.84
C TYR A 21 2.39 -7.95 -7.69
N ILE A 22 1.61 -6.88 -7.58
CA ILE A 22 0.58 -6.75 -6.54
C ILE A 22 -0.77 -7.10 -7.16
N ASN A 23 -1.34 -8.21 -6.71
CA ASN A 23 -2.67 -8.66 -7.10
C ASN A 23 -3.75 -7.72 -6.55
N GLN A 24 -3.64 -7.31 -5.28
CA GLN A 24 -4.55 -6.36 -4.65
C GLN A 24 -3.95 -5.75 -3.39
N ALA A 25 -4.44 -4.58 -3.01
CA ALA A 25 -4.11 -3.91 -1.76
C ALA A 25 -5.35 -3.69 -0.88
N ARG A 26 -5.16 -3.67 0.44
CA ARG A 26 -6.16 -3.24 1.42
C ARG A 26 -5.59 -2.11 2.27
N PHE A 27 -6.45 -1.20 2.71
CA PHE A 27 -6.08 -0.16 3.67
C PHE A 27 -7.22 0.14 4.65
N ASP A 28 -6.89 0.69 5.82
CA ASP A 28 -7.90 1.19 6.76
C ASP A 28 -7.62 2.63 7.22
N ASP A 29 -8.57 3.21 7.95
CA ASP A 29 -8.48 4.58 8.48
C ASP A 29 -7.42 4.74 9.60
N LYS A 30 -6.78 3.65 10.03
CA LYS A 30 -5.70 3.65 11.03
C LYS A 30 -4.32 3.60 10.38
N GLY A 31 -4.23 3.73 9.06
CA GLY A 31 -2.95 3.67 8.34
C GLY A 31 -2.40 2.25 8.19
N ASN A 32 -3.21 1.21 8.39
CA ASN A 32 -2.79 -0.15 8.09
C ASN A 32 -2.92 -0.40 6.59
N PHE A 33 -1.86 -0.95 5.98
CA PHE A 33 -1.86 -1.38 4.59
C PHE A 33 -1.49 -2.84 4.47
N THR A 34 -2.19 -3.56 3.61
CA THR A 34 -1.86 -4.94 3.24
C THR A 34 -1.70 -5.04 1.75
N LEU A 35 -0.53 -5.49 1.28
CA LEU A 35 -0.27 -5.80 -0.12
C LEU A 35 -0.30 -7.31 -0.28
N MET A 36 -1.17 -7.81 -1.17
CA MET A 36 -1.22 -9.21 -1.58
C MET A 36 -0.58 -9.34 -2.95
N PHE A 37 0.46 -10.16 -3.02
CA PHE A 37 1.26 -10.38 -4.22
C PHE A 37 0.68 -11.52 -5.05
N VAL A 38 0.99 -11.52 -6.34
CA VAL A 38 0.51 -12.54 -7.30
C VAL A 38 0.99 -13.97 -6.96
N ASP A 39 2.10 -14.10 -6.25
CA ASP A 39 2.67 -15.36 -5.77
C ASP A 39 2.02 -15.88 -4.47
N GLY A 40 1.00 -15.19 -3.96
CA GLY A 40 0.34 -15.49 -2.70
C GLY A 40 1.05 -14.93 -1.46
N GLY A 41 2.19 -14.25 -1.63
CA GLY A 41 2.87 -13.54 -0.57
C GLY A 41 2.04 -12.35 -0.07
N GLN A 42 2.28 -11.95 1.19
CA GLN A 42 1.64 -10.78 1.78
C GLN A 42 2.66 -9.92 2.52
N LYS A 43 2.55 -8.60 2.36
CA LYS A 43 3.25 -7.63 3.22
C LYS A 43 2.25 -6.73 3.92
N VAL A 44 2.43 -6.59 5.23
CA VAL A 44 1.56 -5.79 6.09
C VAL A 44 2.35 -4.66 6.72
N TYR A 45 1.87 -3.44 6.52
CA TYR A 45 2.47 -2.19 6.98
C TYR A 45 1.52 -1.46 7.91
N HIS A 46 2.09 -0.73 8.86
CA HIS A 46 1.41 0.29 9.64
C HIS A 46 2.12 1.60 9.42
N VAL A 47 1.40 2.58 8.87
CA VAL A 47 1.94 3.90 8.57
C VAL A 47 1.46 4.86 9.65
N ASP A 48 2.33 5.20 10.58
CA ASP A 48 2.00 5.87 11.84
C ASP A 48 1.99 7.41 11.75
N ASP A 49 2.57 7.98 10.70
CA ASP A 49 2.68 9.43 10.47
C ASP A 49 1.90 9.92 9.24
N CYS A 50 0.93 9.13 8.74
CA CYS A 50 0.14 9.50 7.57
C CYS A 50 -1.11 10.32 7.91
N THR A 51 -1.34 11.35 7.11
CA THR A 51 -2.60 12.09 7.06
C THR A 51 -3.62 11.41 6.15
N ALA A 52 -4.90 11.76 6.29
CA ALA A 52 -5.95 11.27 5.38
C ALA A 52 -5.68 11.62 3.90
N ALA A 53 -5.04 12.76 3.63
CA ALA A 53 -4.64 13.16 2.28
C ALA A 53 -3.55 12.23 1.73
N GLN A 54 -2.51 11.96 2.51
CA GLN A 54 -1.43 11.03 2.12
C GLN A 54 -1.94 9.60 1.91
N LEU A 55 -2.87 9.15 2.77
CA LEU A 55 -3.59 7.88 2.59
C LEU A 55 -4.31 7.84 1.24
N LYS A 56 -5.06 8.89 0.91
CA LYS A 56 -5.76 9.00 -0.36
C LYS A 56 -4.80 8.97 -1.54
N ASP A 57 -3.72 9.73 -1.49
CA ASP A 57 -2.71 9.80 -2.56
C ASP A 57 -2.05 8.44 -2.81
N ALA A 58 -1.73 7.68 -1.75
CA ALA A 58 -1.18 6.33 -1.87
C ALA A 58 -2.18 5.36 -2.52
N VAL A 59 -3.47 5.44 -2.15
CA VAL A 59 -4.54 4.63 -2.74
C VAL A 59 -4.74 4.98 -4.22
N GLU A 60 -4.74 6.27 -4.58
CA GLU A 60 -4.85 6.71 -5.97
C GLU A 60 -3.65 6.28 -6.80
N LEU A 61 -2.44 6.32 -6.23
CA LEU A 61 -1.23 5.82 -6.89
C LEU A 61 -1.34 4.30 -7.19
N LEU A 62 -1.77 3.49 -6.23
CA LEU A 62 -1.99 2.06 -6.43
C LEU A 62 -3.00 1.80 -7.55
N LYS A 63 -4.17 2.45 -7.49
CA LYS A 63 -5.22 2.33 -8.52
C LYS A 63 -4.75 2.75 -9.90
N LYS A 64 -3.98 3.84 -10.00
CA LYS A 64 -3.41 4.34 -11.25
C LYS A 64 -2.44 3.34 -11.89
N ASN A 65 -1.77 2.51 -11.09
CA ASN A 65 -0.90 1.43 -11.56
C ASN A 65 -1.65 0.11 -11.79
N GLY A 66 -2.98 0.14 -11.88
CA GLY A 66 -3.81 -1.02 -12.17
C GLY A 66 -4.03 -1.96 -10.98
N ILE A 67 -3.59 -1.58 -9.78
CA ILE A 67 -3.71 -2.41 -8.58
C ILE A 67 -5.10 -2.15 -7.94
N PRO A 68 -5.96 -3.17 -7.81
CA PRO A 68 -7.21 -3.05 -7.08
C PRO A 68 -6.95 -2.72 -5.60
N VAL A 69 -7.68 -1.75 -5.05
CA VAL A 69 -7.55 -1.34 -3.65
C VAL A 69 -8.89 -1.41 -2.95
N PHE A 70 -8.95 -2.12 -1.82
CA PHE A 70 -10.13 -2.28 -0.99
C PHE A 70 -9.93 -1.60 0.36
N LYS A 71 -11.04 -1.10 0.92
CA LYS A 71 -11.09 -0.60 2.29
C LYS A 71 -11.49 -1.74 3.24
#